data_AF-B4CU19-F1
#
_entry.id   AF-B4CU19-F1
#
_cell.length_a   1.000
_cell.length_b   1.000
_cell.length_c   1.000
_cell.angle_alpha   90.00
_cell.angle_beta   90.00
_cell.angle_gamma   90.00
#
_symmetry.space_group_name_H-M   'P 1'
#
loop_
_entity.id
_entity.type
_entity.pdbx_description
1 polymer ?
#
loop_
_entity_poly.entity_id
_entity_poly.type
_entity_poly.pdbx_seq_one_letter_code
_entity_poly.pdbx_strand_id
1 'polypeptide(L)' 'MTPALRLEEMSVPEKLQLMEALWQDLSRREDSVESPAWHGEVLAERERLIAAGKAQFIDWEQAKAEIRRECLED' A
#
# COMPACT_ATOMS: atom_id res chain seq x y z
N MET A 1 10.79 -6.54 -22.32
CA MET A 1 12.15 -5.94 -22.26
C MET A 1 12.18 -5.04 -21.05
N THR A 2 13.03 -5.35 -20.08
CA THR A 2 13.26 -4.47 -18.93
C THR A 2 14.05 -3.26 -19.43
N PRO A 3 13.61 -2.01 -19.14
CA PRO A 3 14.42 -0.85 -19.48
C PRO A 3 15.79 -0.98 -18.78
N ALA A 4 16.86 -0.72 -19.52
CA ALA A 4 18.22 -0.78 -18.99
C ALA A 4 18.47 0.44 -18.08
N LEU A 5 17.96 0.38 -16.86
CA LEU A 5 18.25 1.33 -15.80
C LEU A 5 19.49 0.85 -15.06
N ARG A 6 20.52 1.70 -14.95
CA ARG A 6 21.74 1.43 -14.18
C ARG A 6 21.47 1.66 -12.69
N LEU A 7 20.57 0.87 -12.11
CA LEU A 7 20.14 1.01 -10.73
C LEU A 7 21.33 0.85 -9.76
N GLU A 8 22.33 0.07 -10.13
CA GLU A 8 23.53 -0.15 -9.32
C GLU A 8 24.37 1.12 -9.16
N GLU A 9 24.30 2.04 -10.12
CA GLU A 9 25.01 3.32 -10.08
C GLU A 9 24.26 4.41 -9.30
N MET A 10 22.97 4.19 -8.99
CA MET A 10 22.13 5.15 -8.28
C MET A 10 22.33 5.05 -6.76
N SER A 11 22.43 6.21 -6.11
CA SER A 11 22.31 6.33 -4.66
C SER A 11 20.90 5.96 -4.18
N VAL A 12 20.75 5.66 -2.90
CA VAL A 12 19.43 5.34 -2.30
C VAL A 12 18.41 6.47 -2.51
N PRO A 13 18.73 7.76 -2.29
CA PRO A 13 17.78 8.84 -2.56
C PRO A 13 17.30 8.89 -4.02
N GLU A 14 18.20 8.68 -4.99
CA GLU A 14 17.86 8.67 -6.41
C GLU A 14 16.92 7.50 -6.75
N LYS A 15 17.15 6.32 -6.17
CA LYS A 15 16.25 5.17 -6.33
C LYS A 15 14.86 5.46 -5.79
N LEU A 16 14.78 6.09 -4.62
CA LEU A 16 13.51 6.47 -4.00
C LEU A 16 12.77 7.51 -4.85
N GLN A 17 13.47 8.51 -5.38
CA GLN A 17 12.88 9.49 -6.29
C GLN A 17 12.37 8.86 -7.58
N LEU A 18 13.13 7.92 -8.16
CA LEU A 18 12.70 7.17 -9.33
C LEU A 18 11.45 6.33 -9.02
N MET A 19 11.42 5.65 -7.88
CA MET A 19 10.26 4.87 -7.44
C MET A 19 9.02 5.77 -7.30
N GLU A 20 9.16 6.95 -6.70
CA GLU A 20 8.07 7.93 -6.57
C GLU A 20 7.59 8.44 -7.93
N ALA A 21 8.51 8.77 -8.84
CA ALA A 21 8.14 9.22 -10.19
C ALA A 21 7.41 8.13 -10.98
N LEU A 22 7.84 6.87 -10.87
CA LEU A 22 7.16 5.72 -11.47
C LEU A 22 5.78 5.53 -10.86
N TRP A 23 5.67 5.60 -9.53
CA TRP A 23 4.40 5.49 -8.83
C TRP A 23 3.41 6.56 -9.29
N GLN A 24 3.82 7.83 -9.32
CA GLN A 24 2.99 8.94 -9.78
C GLN A 24 2.53 8.78 -11.22
N ASP A 25 3.37 8.25 -12.12
CA ASP A 25 2.98 8.04 -13.51
C ASP A 25 1.96 6.90 -13.65
N LEU A 26 2.19 5.78 -12.97
CA LEU A 26 1.30 4.63 -12.98
C LEU A 26 -0.07 4.95 -12.36
N SER A 27 -0.08 5.70 -11.26
CA SER A 27 -1.32 6.10 -10.57
C SER A 27 -2.20 7.06 -11.37
N ARG A 28 -1.70 7.71 -12.43
CA ARG A 28 -2.54 8.59 -13.29
C ARG A 28 -3.53 7.83 -14.15
N ARG A 29 -3.33 6.52 -14.34
CA ARG A 29 -4.21 5.66 -15.15
C ARG A 29 -4.71 4.51 -14.29
N GLU A 30 -5.47 4.83 -13.25
CA GLU A 30 -6.03 3.85 -12.31
C GLU A 30 -6.78 2.72 -13.03
N ASP A 31 -7.49 3.04 -14.12
CA ASP A 31 -8.27 2.07 -14.91
C ASP A 31 -7.40 1.12 -15.76
N SER A 32 -6.09 1.36 -15.87
CA SER A 32 -5.20 0.55 -16.72
C SER A 32 -4.70 -0.73 -16.04
N VAL A 33 -4.95 -0.87 -14.73
CA VAL A 33 -4.57 -2.05 -13.95
C VAL A 33 -5.81 -2.58 -13.24
N GLU A 34 -6.32 -3.71 -13.73
CA GLU A 34 -7.43 -4.39 -13.06
C GLU A 34 -7.01 -4.86 -11.67
N SER A 35 -7.85 -4.57 -10.67
CA SER A 35 -7.67 -5.14 -9.34
C SER A 35 -7.79 -6.67 -9.42
N PRO A 36 -6.94 -7.43 -8.71
CA PRO A 36 -7.10 -8.88 -8.61
C PRO A 36 -8.51 -9.26 -8.10
N ALA A 37 -9.07 -10.36 -8.62
CA ALA A 37 -10.43 -10.78 -8.26
C ALA A 37 -10.66 -10.92 -6.74
N TRP A 38 -9.65 -11.41 -6.00
CA TRP A 38 -9.72 -11.57 -4.55
C TRP A 38 -9.87 -10.25 -3.79
N HIS A 39 -9.49 -9.11 -4.39
CA HIS A 39 -9.53 -7.82 -3.70
C HIS A 39 -10.97 -7.45 -3.31
N GLY A 40 -11.92 -7.68 -4.22
CA GLY A 40 -13.34 -7.45 -3.94
C GLY A 40 -13.90 -8.37 -2.85
N GLU A 41 -13.45 -9.63 -2.82
CA GLU A 41 -13.87 -10.61 -1.79
C GLU A 41 -13.43 -10.17 -0.39
N VAL A 42 -12.20 -9.68 -0.26
CA VAL A 42 -11.67 -9.17 1.02
C VAL A 42 -12.43 -7.93 1.49
N LEU A 43 -12.76 -7.00 0.58
CA LEU A 43 -13.52 -5.80 0.91
C LEU A 43 -14.94 -6.15 1.37
N ALA A 44 -15.62 -7.03 0.63
CA ALA A 44 -16.97 -7.48 0.99
C ALA A 44 -17.02 -8.17 2.36
N GLU A 45 -16.01 -8.99 2.67
CA GLU A 45 -15.92 -9.62 4.00
C GLU A 45 -15.68 -8.60 5.11
N ARG A 46 -14.81 -7.60 4.89
CA ARG A 46 -14.57 -6.52 5.86
C ARG A 46 -15.84 -5.70 6.11
N GLU A 47 -16.58 -5.35 5.06
CA GLU A 47 -17.86 -4.66 5.18
C GLU A 47 -18.88 -5.46 5.99
N ARG A 48 -18.96 -6.78 5.73
CA ARG A 48 -19.84 -7.69 6.48
C ARG A 48 -19.48 -7.75 7.96
N LEU A 49 -18.18 -7.78 8.30
CA LEU A 49 -17.72 -7.79 9.69
C LEU A 49 -18.04 -6.46 10.40
N ILE A 50 -17.91 -5.32 9.71
CA ILE A 50 -18.30 -4.02 10.25
C ILE A 50 -19.81 -3.98 10.52
N ALA A 51 -20.63 -4.38 9.54
CA ALA A 51 -22.09 -4.43 9.70
C ALA A 51 -22.53 -5.37 10.83
N ALA A 52 -21.79 -6.46 11.07
CA ALA A 52 -22.03 -7.39 12.17
C ALA A 52 -21.49 -6.91 13.53
N GLY A 53 -20.86 -5.72 13.61
CA GLY A 53 -20.25 -5.20 14.82
C GLY A 53 -18.99 -5.95 15.27
N LYS A 54 -18.38 -6.73 14.37
CA LYS A 54 -17.17 -7.55 14.62
C LYS A 54 -15.88 -6.88 14.20
N ALA A 55 -15.98 -5.76 13.48
CA ALA A 55 -14.87 -4.90 13.11
C ALA A 55 -15.33 -3.44 13.19
N GLN A 56 -14.37 -2.53 13.38
CA GLN A 56 -14.62 -1.10 13.42
C GLN A 56 -13.48 -0.36 12.73
N PHE A 57 -13.79 0.82 12.22
CA PHE A 57 -12.75 1.74 11.80
C PHE A 57 -12.01 2.28 13.03
N ILE A 58 -10.72 2.49 12.85
CA ILE A 58 -9.84 3.10 13.85
C ILE A 58 -9.24 4.36 13.23
N ASP A 59 -8.99 5.37 14.07
CA ASP A 59 -8.27 6.54 13.65
C ASP A 59 -6.84 6.17 13.20
N TRP A 60 -6.34 6.85 12.17
CA TRP A 60 -5.05 6.52 11.57
C TRP A 60 -3.87 6.79 12.52
N GLU A 61 -3.92 7.86 13.32
CA GLU A 61 -2.87 8.14 14.29
C GLU A 61 -2.92 7.14 15.45
N GLN A 62 -4.12 6.70 15.84
CA GLN A 62 -4.27 5.61 16.81
C GLN A 62 -3.67 4.30 16.28
N ALA A 63 -3.99 3.90 15.05
CA ALA A 63 -3.43 2.67 14.45
C ALA A 63 -1.89 2.70 14.39
N LYS A 64 -1.30 3.84 14.00
CA LYS A 64 0.17 3.99 14.00
C LYS A 64 0.75 3.90 15.41
N ALA A 65 0.06 4.42 16.43
CA ALA A 65 0.53 4.35 17.81
C ALA A 65 0.49 2.91 18.34
N GLU A 66 -0.53 2.13 17.98
CA GLU A 66 -0.64 0.70 18.31
C GLU A 66 0.46 -0.11 17.63
N ILE A 67 0.63 0.01 16.30
CA ILE A 67 1.68 -0.70 15.54
C ILE A 67 3.07 -0.37 16.10
N ARG A 68 3.37 0.91 16.38
CA ARG A 68 4.67 1.30 16.94
C ARG A 68 4.90 0.67 18.31
N ARG A 69 3.86 0.52 19.13
CA ARG A 69 3.97 -0.13 20.44
C ARG A 69 4.28 -1.61 20.29
N GLU A 70 3.55 -2.32 19.42
CA GLU A 70 3.75 -3.74 19.15
C GLU A 70 5.16 -4.01 18.59
N CYS A 71 5.64 -3.18 17.66
CA CYS A 71 6.99 -3.32 17.10
C CYS A 71 8.14 -2.89 18.03
N LEU A 72 7.85 -2.30 19.20
CA LEU A 72 8.86 -1.90 20.21
C LEU A 72 8.94 -2.89 21.39
N GLU A 73 8.02 -3.86 21.46
CA GLU A 73 8.00 -4.91 22.48
C GLU A 73 8.80 -6.17 22.04
N ASP A 74 9.27 -6.20 20.79
CA ASP A 74 10.27 -7.14 20.23
C ASP A 74 11.68 -6.52 20.20
#